data_AF-A0A3D4TJG7-F1
#
_entry.id   AF-A0A3D4TJG7-F1
#
_cell.length_a   1.000
_cell.length_b   1.000
_cell.length_c   1.000
_cell.angle_alpha   90.00
_cell.angle_beta   90.00
_cell.angle_gamma   90.00
#
_symmetry.space_group_name_H-M   'P 1'
#
loop_
_entity.id
_entity.type
_entity.pdbx_description
1 polymer ?
#
loop_
_entity_poly.entity_id
_entity_poly.type
_entity_poly.pdbx_seq_one_letter_code
_entity_poly.pdbx_strand_id
1 'polypeptide(L)' 'ENHYFVNGGFFEVEDQLLRDAHRIADIPGVIVHGRYDVVCPLANAWDLTKVWP' A
#
# COMPACT_ATOMS: atom_id res chain seq x y z
N GLU A 1 -14.37 8.79 -2.71
CA GLU A 1 -14.09 7.88 -1.59
C GLU A 1 -15.23 6.92 -1.31
N ASN A 2 -16.42 7.41 -0.95
CA ASN A 2 -17.57 6.56 -0.60
C ASN A 2 -17.91 5.52 -1.69
N HIS A 3 -17.90 5.91 -2.96
CA HIS A 3 -18.12 4.98 -4.08
C HIS A 3 -17.10 3.82 -4.13
N TYR A 4 -15.83 4.06 -3.78
CA TYR A 4 -14.81 3.01 -3.77
C TYR A 4 -14.93 2.17 -2.50
N PHE A 5 -15.18 2.79 -1.34
CA PHE A 5 -15.32 2.07 -0.08
C PHE A 5 -16.55 1.14 -0.04
N VAL A 6 -17.70 1.57 -0.59
CA VAL A 6 -18.88 0.69 -0.65
C VAL A 6 -18.69 -0.51 -1.57
N ASN A 7 -17.68 -0.47 -2.46
CA ASN A 7 -17.33 -1.57 -3.37
C ASN A 7 -16.01 -2.27 -2.97
N GLY A 8 -15.52 -2.07 -1.75
CA GLY A 8 -14.28 -2.72 -1.27
C GLY A 8 -13.04 -2.36 -2.10
N GLY A 9 -13.00 -1.17 -2.70
CA GLY A 9 -11.91 -0.72 -3.56
C GLY A 9 -11.81 -1.45 -4.91
N PHE A 10 -12.79 -2.30 -5.25
CA PHE A 10 -12.74 -3.20 -6.42
C PHE A 10 -11.54 -4.15 -6.42
N PHE A 11 -11.02 -4.48 -5.23
CA PHE A 11 -9.96 -5.46 -5.07
C PHE A 11 -10.52 -6.89 -5.04
N GLU A 12 -9.75 -7.83 -5.57
CA GLU A 12 -10.06 -9.26 -5.52
C GLU A 12 -9.77 -9.85 -4.13
N VAL A 13 -8.74 -9.32 -3.47
CA VAL A 13 -8.26 -9.72 -2.13
C VAL A 13 -7.78 -8.49 -1.36
N GLU A 14 -7.78 -8.54 -0.03
CA GLU A 14 -7.45 -7.38 0.81
C GLU A 14 -6.00 -6.90 0.68
N ASP A 15 -5.05 -7.80 0.40
CA ASP A 15 -3.61 -7.51 0.31
C ASP A 15 -3.11 -7.30 -1.13
N GLN A 16 -4.03 -7.12 -2.09
CA GLN A 16 -3.72 -7.10 -3.52
C GLN A 16 -2.62 -6.09 -3.89
N LEU A 17 -2.61 -4.91 -3.26
CA LEU A 17 -1.59 -3.89 -3.54
C LEU A 17 -0.18 -4.34 -3.12
N LEU A 18 -0.04 -5.03 -1.99
CA LEU A 18 1.26 -5.56 -1.55
C LEU A 18 1.66 -6.79 -2.37
N ARG A 19 0.70 -7.68 -2.66
CA ARG A 19 0.90 -8.86 -3.53
C ARG A 19 1.44 -8.46 -4.90
N ASP A 20 0.86 -7.42 -5.49
CA ASP A 20 1.14 -7.00 -6.86
C ASP A 20 2.22 -5.90 -6.95
N ALA A 21 2.83 -5.51 -5.82
CA ALA A 21 3.87 -4.48 -5.77
C ALA A 21 5.11 -4.82 -6.62
N HIS A 22 5.36 -6.10 -6.88
CA HIS A 22 6.43 -6.54 -7.79
C HIS A 22 6.30 -5.97 -9.21
N ARG A 23 5.10 -5.53 -9.62
CA ARG A 23 4.84 -4.93 -10.93
C ARG A 23 5.46 -3.55 -11.12
N ILE A 24 5.88 -2.90 -10.03
CA ILE A 24 6.53 -1.58 -10.05
C ILE A 24 7.98 -1.66 -9.58
N ALA A 25 8.56 -2.86 -9.49
CA ALA A 25 9.91 -3.09 -8.96
C ALA A 25 11.02 -2.38 -9.75
N ASP A 26 10.79 -2.08 -11.04
CA ASP A 26 11.71 -1.36 -11.91
C ASP A 26 11.54 0.17 -11.87
N ILE A 27 10.51 0.67 -11.17
CA ILE A 27 10.24 2.09 -11.03
C ILE A 27 10.99 2.64 -9.80
N PRO A 28 11.91 3.61 -9.96
CA PRO A 28 12.57 4.22 -8.82
C PRO A 28 11.57 5.03 -7.99
N GLY A 29 11.55 4.81 -6.68
CA GLY A 29 10.62 5.45 -5.76
C GLY A 29 11.22 5.74 -4.39
N VAL A 30 10.53 6.59 -3.61
CA VAL A 30 10.88 6.90 -2.21
C VAL A 30 9.61 6.82 -1.36
N ILE A 31 9.67 6.09 -0.25
CA ILE A 31 8.57 5.97 0.72
C ILE A 31 8.82 6.95 1.86
N VAL A 32 7.93 7.94 2.04
CA VAL A 32 7.98 8.91 3.14
C VAL A 32 6.78 8.68 4.04
N HIS A 33 7.02 8.35 5.31
CA HIS A 33 5.94 8.03 6.25
C HIS A 33 6.22 8.57 7.67
N GLY A 34 5.20 9.16 8.29
CA GLY A 34 5.29 9.67 9.65
C GLY A 34 5.34 8.56 10.70
N ARG A 35 6.12 8.76 11.77
CA ARG A 35 6.22 7.79 12.89
C ARG A 35 4.90 7.64 13.66
N TYR A 36 4.14 8.72 13.79
CA TYR A 36 2.92 8.81 14.59
C TYR A 36 1.69 9.10 13.73
N ASP A 37 1.69 8.63 12.48
CA ASP A 37 0.49 8.67 11.65
C ASP A 37 -0.55 7.69 12.23
N VAL A 38 -1.69 8.24 12.65
CA VAL A 38 -2.80 7.50 13.26
C VAL A 38 -3.86 7.07 12.25
N VAL A 39 -3.81 7.61 11.03
CA VAL A 39 -4.75 7.30 9.95
C VAL A 39 -4.23 6.11 9.14
N CYS A 40 -2.94 6.17 8.80
CA CYS A 40 -2.23 5.10 8.11
C CYS A 40 -1.14 4.58 9.04
N PRO A 41 -1.25 3.37 9.62
CA PRO A 41 -0.21 2.83 10.49
C PRO A 41 1.12 2.67 9.74
N LEU A 42 2.23 2.98 10.43
CA LEU A 42 3.60 2.82 9.89
C LEU A 42 3.89 1.41 9.36
N ALA A 43 3.21 0.39 9.90
CA ALA A 43 3.30 -0.99 9.43
C ALA A 43 3.08 -1.09 7.90
N ASN A 44 2.15 -0.30 7.34
CA ASN A 44 1.83 -0.32 5.92
C ASN A 44 3.04 0.09 5.05
N ALA A 45 3.74 1.16 5.45
CA ALA A 45 4.95 1.61 4.74
C ALA A 45 6.09 0.60 4.88
N TRP A 46 6.25 0.01 6.06
CA TRP A 46 7.28 -1.00 6.30
C TRP A 46 7.04 -2.28 5.49
N ASP A 47 5.79 -2.72 5.37
CA ASP A 47 5.43 -3.88 4.57
C ASP A 47 5.63 -3.62 3.08
N LEU A 48 5.34 -2.41 2.60
CA LEU A 48 5.64 -2.01 1.23
C LEU A 48 7.15 -2.05 0.92
N THR A 49 8.01 -1.55 1.80
CA THR A 49 9.48 -1.62 1.61
C THR A 49 10.00 -3.06 1.46
N LYS A 50 9.36 -4.06 2.09
CA LYS A 50 9.78 -5.46 1.96
C LYS A 50 9.48 -6.07 0.58
N VAL A 51 8.43 -5.59 -0.07
CA VAL A 51 7.95 -6.13 -1.36
C VAL A 51 8.33 -5.24 -2.56
N TRP A 52 8.70 -3.98 -2.29
CA TRP A 52 9.20 -3.01 -3.27
C TRP A 52 10.50 -2.36 -2.75
N PRO A 53 11.66 -3.02 -2.96
CA PRO A 53 12.97 -2.55 -2.53
C PRO A 53 13.61 -1.52 -3.48
#